data_AF-A0A841RIT2-F1
#
_entry.id   AF-A0A841RIT2-F1
#
_cell.length_a   1.000
_cell.length_b   1.000
_cell.length_c   1.000
_cell.angle_alpha   90.00
_cell.angle_beta   90.00
_cell.angle_gamma   90.00
#
_symmetry.space_group_name_H-M   'P 1'
#
loop_
_entity.id
_entity.type
_entity.pdbx_description
1 polymer ?
#
loop_
_entity_poly.entity_id
_entity_poly.type
_entity_poly.pdbx_seq_one_letter_code
_entity_poly.pdbx_strand_id
1 'polypeptide(L)'
;MQNNKGFSIVEVLLGTILFFSMLTTILPISIQIYQEKKSLYDEKLIHHTLYEELKKAQGTQAIIDGEKIQHSIKNKKFSIIMSVEEPYVKACAQWENFRTQKEVCFYDLP
;
A
#
# COMPACT_ATOMS: atom_id res chain seq x y z
N MET A 1 -30.95 -41.82 -37.20
CA MET A 1 -30.65 -40.89 -36.09
C MET A 1 -29.22 -41.11 -35.65
N GLN A 2 -28.29 -40.25 -36.06
CA GLN A 2 -26.88 -40.38 -35.68
C GLN A 2 -26.68 -39.90 -34.25
N ASN A 3 -26.01 -40.72 -33.43
CA ASN A 3 -25.84 -40.54 -32.00
C ASN A 3 -24.70 -39.52 -31.72
N ASN A 4 -25.02 -38.24 -31.58
CA ASN A 4 -24.08 -37.12 -31.44
C ASN A 4 -23.49 -36.94 -30.02
N LYS A 5 -23.46 -37.99 -29.18
CA LYS A 5 -23.01 -37.87 -27.78
C LYS A 5 -21.56 -37.41 -27.62
N GLY A 6 -20.68 -37.70 -28.60
CA GLY A 6 -19.29 -37.22 -28.60
C GLY A 6 -19.17 -35.70 -28.81
N PHE A 7 -20.09 -35.08 -29.57
CA PHE A 7 -20.11 -33.64 -29.80
C PHE A 7 -20.40 -32.86 -28.51
N SER A 8 -21.34 -33.37 -27.70
CA SER A 8 -21.69 -32.77 -26.40
C SER A 8 -20.56 -32.85 -25.37
N ILE A 9 -19.75 -33.92 -25.37
CA ILE A 9 -18.61 -34.06 -24.46
C ILE A 9 -17.50 -33.06 -24.81
N VAL A 10 -17.18 -32.91 -26.09
CA VAL A 10 -16.15 -31.96 -26.56
C VAL A 10 -16.59 -30.52 -26.26
N GLU A 11 -17.87 -30.20 -26.46
CA GLU A 11 -18.43 -28.89 -26.14
C GLU A 11 -18.30 -28.55 -24.64
N VAL A 12 -18.66 -29.49 -23.76
CA VAL A 12 -18.50 -29.32 -22.31
C VAL A 12 -17.02 -29.18 -21.93
N LEU A 13 -16.12 -29.91 -22.59
CA LEU A 13 -14.69 -29.86 -22.32
C LEU A 13 -14.10 -28.50 -22.74
N LEU A 14 -14.48 -27.98 -23.89
CA LEU A 14 -14.09 -26.63 -24.33
C LEU A 14 -14.66 -25.55 -23.40
N GLY A 15 -15.93 -25.67 -23.01
CA GLY A 15 -16.57 -24.74 -22.07
C GLY A 15 -15.86 -24.70 -20.72
N THR A 16 -15.49 -25.86 -20.18
CA THR A 16 -14.75 -25.94 -18.91
C THR A 16 -13.35 -25.37 -19.01
N ILE A 17 -12.60 -25.62 -20.10
CA ILE A 17 -11.28 -25.01 -20.33
C ILE A 17 -11.39 -23.49 -20.37
N LEU A 18 -12.35 -22.94 -21.12
CA LEU A 18 -12.56 -21.50 -21.18
C LEU A 18 -12.92 -20.93 -19.81
N PHE A 19 -13.82 -21.60 -19.08
CA PHE A 19 -14.20 -21.19 -17.73
C PHE A 19 -13.00 -21.16 -16.77
N PHE A 20 -12.19 -22.22 -16.74
CA PHE A 20 -10.98 -22.26 -15.91
C PHE A 20 -9.94 -21.22 -16.35
N SER A 21 -9.80 -20.95 -17.65
CA SER A 21 -8.92 -19.88 -18.14
C SER A 21 -9.33 -18.49 -17.64
N MET A 22 -10.65 -18.23 -17.57
CA MET A 22 -11.17 -16.98 -17.01
C MET A 22 -10.97 -16.92 -15.50
N LEU A 23 -11.21 -18.01 -14.78
CA LEU A 23 -10.99 -18.04 -13.33
C LEU A 23 -9.52 -17.80 -12.96
N THR A 24 -8.60 -18.46 -13.66
CA THR A 24 -7.16 -18.35 -13.41
C THR A 24 -6.59 -16.97 -13.75
N THR A 25 -7.29 -16.15 -14.53
CA THR A 25 -6.90 -14.77 -14.83
C THR A 25 -7.60 -13.76 -13.91
N ILE A 26 -8.92 -13.87 -13.75
CA ILE A 26 -9.74 -12.89 -13.00
C ILE A 26 -9.44 -12.93 -11.50
N LEU A 27 -9.24 -14.11 -10.92
CA LEU A 27 -8.95 -14.25 -9.49
C LEU A 27 -7.66 -13.53 -9.07
N PRO A 28 -6.48 -13.81 -9.66
CA PRO A 28 -5.25 -13.15 -9.25
C PRO A 28 -5.29 -11.64 -9.50
N ILE A 29 -5.91 -11.18 -10.60
CA ILE A 29 -6.09 -9.75 -10.89
C ILE A 29 -6.91 -9.07 -9.78
N SER A 30 -8.01 -9.69 -9.36
CA SER A 30 -8.88 -9.14 -8.31
C SER A 30 -8.15 -9.04 -6.97
N ILE A 31 -7.37 -10.07 -6.62
CA ILE A 31 -6.53 -10.08 -5.41
C ILE A 31 -5.48 -8.97 -5.47
N GLN A 32 -4.84 -8.80 -6.63
CA GLN A 32 -3.83 -7.76 -6.82
C GLN A 32 -4.42 -6.36 -6.67
N ILE A 33 -5.55 -6.07 -7.32
CA ILE A 33 -6.24 -4.77 -7.19
C ILE A 33 -6.60 -4.49 -5.74
N TYR A 34 -7.08 -5.49 -4.99
CA TYR A 34 -7.41 -5.32 -3.59
C TYR A 34 -6.17 -4.95 -2.75
N GLN A 35 -5.04 -5.63 -2.99
CA GLN A 35 -3.78 -5.33 -2.29
C GLN A 35 -3.24 -3.94 -2.63
N GLU A 36 -3.31 -3.53 -3.89
CA GLU A 36 -2.88 -2.19 -4.32
C GLU A 36 -3.75 -1.09 -3.69
N LYS A 37 -5.08 -1.26 -3.67
CA LYS A 37 -5.99 -0.34 -2.99
C LYS A 37 -5.68 -0.21 -1.49
N LYS A 38 -5.40 -1.34 -0.84
CA LYS A 38 -5.01 -1.35 0.57
C LYS A 38 -3.69 -0.61 0.80
N SER A 39 -2.68 -0.88 -0.03
CA SER A 39 -1.39 -0.16 0.02
C SER A 39 -1.58 1.35 -0.15
N LEU A 40 -2.41 1.79 -1.10
CA LEU A 40 -2.68 3.20 -1.34
C LEU A 40 -3.42 3.85 -0.17
N TYR A 41 -4.35 3.13 0.46
CA TYR A 41 -5.02 3.60 1.66
C TYR A 41 -4.05 3.77 2.83
N ASP A 42 -3.18 2.78 3.05
CA ASP A 42 -2.17 2.81 4.10
C ASP A 42 -1.18 3.98 3.89
N GLU A 43 -0.74 4.20 2.65
CA GLU A 43 0.15 5.31 2.28
C GLU A 43 -0.48 6.68 2.53
N LYS A 44 -1.76 6.86 2.18
CA LYS A 44 -2.50 8.10 2.48
C LYS A 44 -2.60 8.36 3.98
N LEU A 45 -2.83 7.33 4.77
CA LEU A 45 -2.92 7.45 6.23
C LEU A 45 -1.57 7.89 6.82
N ILE A 46 -0.47 7.27 6.38
CA ILE A 46 0.88 7.62 6.82
C ILE A 46 1.25 9.04 6.40
N HIS A 47 0.93 9.45 5.17
CA HIS A 47 1.17 10.82 4.71
C HIS A 47 0.41 11.84 5.55
N HIS A 48 -0.85 11.54 5.89
CA HIS A 48 -1.64 12.41 6.74
C HIS A 48 -1.03 12.54 8.14
N THR A 49 -0.65 11.42 8.77
CA THR A 49 0.02 11.47 10.08
C THR A 49 1.37 12.18 10.02
N LEU A 50 2.18 11.94 8.99
CA LEU A 50 3.46 12.62 8.79
C LEU A 50 3.27 14.14 8.70
N TYR A 51 2.26 14.58 7.95
CA TYR A 51 1.95 16.00 7.82
C TYR A 51 1.46 16.62 9.16
N GLU A 52 0.62 15.89 9.91
CA GLU A 52 0.18 16.35 11.23
C GLU A 52 1.33 16.47 12.23
N GLU A 53 2.24 15.49 12.27
CA GLU A 53 3.41 15.53 13.16
C GLU A 53 4.37 16.65 12.76
N LEU A 54 4.64 16.85 11.46
CA LEU A 54 5.46 17.96 10.97
C LEU A 54 4.85 19.32 11.36
N LYS A 55 3.53 19.47 11.25
CA LYS A 55 2.84 20.70 11.63
C LYS A 55 2.82 20.93 13.15
N LYS A 56 2.72 19.87 13.96
CA LYS A 56 2.86 19.98 15.42
C LYS A 56 4.27 20.43 15.79
N ALA A 57 5.28 19.87 15.14
CA ALA A 57 6.68 20.20 15.35
C ALA A 57 6.99 21.69 15.13
N GLN A 58 6.37 22.36 14.15
CA GLN A 58 6.47 23.82 13.98
C GLN A 58 5.89 24.62 15.16
N GLY A 59 4.81 24.12 15.78
CA GLY A 59 4.16 24.79 16.91
C GLY A 59 4.90 24.65 18.24
N THR A 60 5.83 23.69 18.34
CA THR A 60 6.62 23.40 19.55
C THR A 60 8.10 23.61 19.26
N GLN A 61 8.72 24.58 19.92
CA GLN A 61 10.11 25.05 19.70
C GLN A 61 11.24 24.02 19.97
N ALA A 62 10.95 22.72 20.09
CA ALA A 62 11.93 21.69 20.38
C ALA A 62 11.78 20.51 19.43
N ILE A 63 12.25 20.68 18.20
CA ILE A 63 12.49 19.56 17.28
C ILE A 63 13.82 18.94 17.69
N ILE A 64 13.78 17.69 18.16
CA ILE A 64 15.00 16.94 18.48
C ILE A 64 15.49 16.30 17.18
N ASP A 65 16.69 16.68 16.76
CA ASP A 65 17.31 16.14 15.55
C ASP A 65 17.54 14.63 15.68
N GLY A 66 17.08 13.86 14.69
CA GLY A 66 17.14 12.40 14.68
C GLY A 66 16.09 11.70 15.56
N GLU A 67 15.09 12.41 16.07
CA GLU A 67 14.03 11.79 16.87
C GLU A 67 13.21 10.80 16.05
N LYS A 68 13.13 9.56 16.54
CA LYS A 68 12.35 8.49 15.92
C LYS A 68 11.09 8.22 16.72
N ILE A 69 9.95 8.66 16.20
CA ILE A 69 8.63 8.43 16.80
C ILE A 69 8.02 7.19 16.16
N GLN A 70 7.67 6.19 16.98
CA GLN A 70 6.94 5.02 16.50
C GLN A 70 5.44 5.26 16.57
N HIS A 71 4.77 5.09 15.44
CA HIS A 71 3.32 5.13 15.36
C HIS A 71 2.78 3.73 15.03
N SER A 72 1.63 3.42 15.63
CA SER A 72 0.86 2.23 15.32
C SER A 72 -0.58 2.63 15.05
N ILE A 73 -1.02 2.55 13.79
CA ILE A 73 -2.40 2.88 13.40
C ILE A 73 -3.01 1.65 12.71
N LYS A 74 -4.15 1.17 13.21
CA LYS A 74 -4.88 0.00 12.64
C LYS A 74 -3.98 -1.23 12.41
N ASN A 75 -3.17 -1.61 13.40
CA ASN A 75 -2.18 -2.70 13.35
C ASN A 75 -1.01 -2.50 12.36
N LYS A 76 -0.79 -1.29 11.84
CA LYS A 76 0.38 -0.94 11.04
C LYS A 76 1.37 -0.13 11.85
N LYS A 77 2.59 -0.65 11.96
CA LYS A 77 3.72 0.03 12.59
C LYS A 77 4.50 0.80 11.52
N PHE A 78 4.73 2.08 11.76
CA PHE A 78 5.61 2.91 10.97
C PHE A 78 6.40 3.82 11.90
N SER A 79 7.55 4.27 11.44
CA SER A 79 8.38 5.20 12.20
C SER A 79 8.54 6.51 11.45
N ILE A 80 8.36 7.61 12.16
CA ILE A 80 8.68 8.95 11.67
C ILE A 80 10.02 9.34 12.25
N ILE A 81 10.91 9.84 11.42
CA ILE A 81 12.21 10.39 11.79
C ILE A 81 12.18 11.87 11.46
N MET A 82 12.40 12.73 12.45
CA MET A 82 12.51 14.18 12.26
C MET A 82 13.96 14.61 12.34
N SER A 83 14.36 15.51 11.44
CA SER A 83 15.72 16.05 11.36
C SER A 83 15.68 17.52 10.96
N VAL A 84 16.59 18.31 11.52
CA VAL A 84 16.72 19.74 11.18
C VAL A 84 17.82 19.88 10.13
N GLU A 85 17.44 20.18 8.90
CA GLU A 85 18.34 20.44 7.78
C GLU A 85 18.22 21.94 7.43
N GLU A 86 18.93 22.84 8.13
CA GLU A 86 18.81 24.30 7.91
C GLU A 86 18.83 24.66 6.41
N PRO A 87 17.85 25.44 5.91
CA PRO A 87 16.83 26.21 6.63
C PRO A 87 15.49 25.48 6.84
N TYR A 88 15.43 24.16 6.68
CA TYR A 88 14.20 23.36 6.68
C TYR A 88 14.14 22.33 7.82
N VAL A 89 12.93 21.93 8.16
CA VAL A 89 12.66 20.74 8.96
C VAL A 89 12.26 19.62 8.01
N LYS A 90 12.90 18.48 8.13
CA LYS A 90 12.61 17.28 7.37
C LYS A 90 11.99 16.22 8.28
N ALA A 91 10.85 15.69 7.87
CA ALA A 91 10.21 14.55 8.53
C ALA A 91 10.06 13.41 7.52
N CYS A 92 10.63 12.24 7.82
CA CYS A 92 10.58 11.05 6.99
C CYS A 92 9.77 9.94 7.66
N ALA A 93 8.73 9.44 7.00
CA ALA A 93 8.01 8.24 7.42
C ALA A 93 8.58 7.00 6.72
N GLN A 94 8.91 5.98 7.51
CA GLN A 94 9.38 4.68 7.04
C GLN A 94 8.40 3.59 7.45
N TRP A 95 7.98 2.77 6.50
CA TRP A 95 7.09 1.63 6.75
C TRP A 95 7.36 0.47 5.79
N GLU A 96 6.90 -0.71 6.19
CA GLU A 96 6.93 -1.89 5.35
C GLU A 96 5.61 -2.00 4.56
N ASN A 97 5.71 -1.91 3.24
CA ASN A 97 4.63 -2.22 2.33
C ASN A 97 4.65 -3.73 1.99
N PHE A 98 3.59 -4.24 1.35
CA PHE A 98 3.36 -5.64 0.99
C PHE A 98 4.55 -6.36 0.32
N ARG A 99 5.53 -5.62 -0.23
CA ARG A 99 6.74 -6.21 -0.84
C ARG A 99 8.04 -5.46 -0.55
N THR A 100 8.00 -4.22 -0.07
CA THR A 100 9.18 -3.35 0.02
C THR A 100 9.08 -2.39 1.20
N GLN A 101 10.23 -2.02 1.76
CA GLN A 101 10.30 -0.85 2.63
C GLN A 101 10.09 0.40 1.77
N LYS A 102 9.17 1.26 2.22
CA LYS A 102 8.91 2.57 1.63
C LYS A 102 9.34 3.65 2.61
N GLU A 103 9.87 4.72 2.05
CA GLU A 103 10.21 5.94 2.77
C GLU A 103 9.65 7.13 2.00
N VAL A 104 9.02 8.05 2.73
CA VAL A 104 8.56 9.33 2.18
C VAL A 104 8.94 10.43 3.15
N CYS A 105 9.54 11.50 2.62
CA CYS A 105 9.97 12.65 3.41
C CYS A 105 9.21 13.91 2.98
N PHE A 106 8.79 14.70 3.96
CA PHE A 106 8.27 16.04 3.78
C PHE A 106 9.26 17.05 4.35
N TYR A 107 9.28 18.23 3.74
CA TYR A 107 10.12 19.35 4.10
C TYR A 107 9.22 20.55 4.34
N ASP A 108 9.49 21.29 5.41
CA ASP A 108 8.82 22.56 5.66
C ASP A 108 9.79 23.57 6.28
N LEU A 109 9.43 24.84 6.24
CA LEU A 109 10.16 25.88 6.95
C LEU A 109 9.84 25.77 8.46
N PRO A 110 10.83 25.99 9.35
CA PRO A 110 10.64 25.94 10.80
C PRO A 110 9.65 27.00 11.31
#